data_AF-A0A2A2AQR8-F1
#
_entry.id   AF-A0A2A2AQR8-F1
#
_cell.length_a   1.000
_cell.length_b   1.000
_cell.length_c   1.000
_cell.angle_alpha   90.00
_cell.angle_beta   90.00
_cell.angle_gamma   90.00
#
_symmetry.space_group_name_H-M   'P 1'
#
loop_
_entity.id
_entity.type
_entity.pdbx_description
1 polymer ?
#
loop_
_entity_poly.entity_id
_entity_poly.type
_entity_poly.pdbx_seq_one_letter_code
_entity_poly.pdbx_strand_id
1 'polypeptide(L)'
;MYQCGNTYSQTPCGENPKKLAINPSKQSQQPSEHPAAQPQTTQAEKLRQQIRTSQNKRRLHDLENYLIPNLKRKIAADSEKCNQAISELESSKIYYMKNVAILNARKMHEISQQCQKKADAMTAKLRRLEDEAQGLSLSK
;
A
#
# COMPACT_ATOMS: atom_id res chain seq x y z
N MET A 1 -20.50 -16.12 21.58
CA MET A 1 -19.59 -15.18 20.90
C MET A 1 -20.07 -15.04 19.46
N TYR A 2 -20.15 -13.81 18.96
CA TYR A 2 -20.61 -13.54 17.60
C TYR A 2 -19.40 -13.40 16.68
N GLN A 3 -19.42 -14.11 15.55
CA GLN A 3 -18.35 -14.04 14.55
C GLN A 3 -18.54 -12.77 13.72
N CYS A 4 -17.56 -11.87 13.75
CA CYS A 4 -17.58 -10.63 12.99
C CYS A 4 -16.36 -10.59 12.08
N GLY A 5 -16.51 -11.07 10.84
CA GLY A 5 -15.38 -11.27 9.94
C GLY A 5 -14.37 -12.28 10.52
N ASN A 6 -13.11 -11.87 10.63
CA ASN A 6 -12.01 -12.73 11.10
C ASN A 6 -11.72 -12.63 12.62
N THR A 7 -12.58 -11.97 13.38
CA THR A 7 -12.46 -11.86 14.86
C THR A 7 -13.77 -12.19 15.56
N TYR A 8 -13.66 -12.64 16.82
CA TYR A 8 -14.82 -12.99 17.65
C TYR A 8 -15.10 -11.87 18.65
N SER A 9 -16.36 -11.43 18.72
CA SER A 9 -16.84 -10.42 19.65
C SER A 9 -17.77 -11.02 20.71
N GLN A 10 -17.75 -10.44 21.92
CA GLN A 10 -18.70 -10.79 22.98
C GLN A 10 -20.06 -10.08 22.84
N THR A 11 -20.17 -9.07 21.97
CA THR A 11 -21.44 -8.37 21.66
C THR A 11 -21.77 -8.46 20.16
N PRO A 12 -23.07 -8.56 19.77
CA PRO A 12 -23.48 -8.64 18.37
C PRO A 12 -23.01 -7.40 17.58
N CYS A 13 -22.41 -7.63 16.42
CA CYS A 13 -21.93 -6.54 15.58
C CYS A 13 -23.10 -5.94 14.80
N GLY A 14 -23.56 -4.78 15.27
CA GLY A 14 -24.40 -3.86 14.50
C GLY A 14 -25.89 -3.90 14.82
N GLU A 15 -26.31 -3.07 15.77
CA GLU A 15 -27.56 -2.31 15.65
C GLU A 15 -27.32 -0.88 16.17
N ASN A 16 -27.58 0.10 15.31
CA ASN A 16 -27.56 1.52 15.65
C ASN A 16 -28.53 1.78 16.82
N PRO A 17 -28.14 2.48 17.90
CA PRO A 17 -29.11 2.91 18.88
C PRO A 17 -30.05 3.93 18.25
N LYS A 18 -31.29 3.52 17.96
CA LYS A 18 -32.40 4.40 17.61
C LYS A 18 -32.48 5.53 18.64
N LYS A 19 -32.50 6.78 18.13
CA LYS A 19 -32.85 8.00 18.87
C LYS A 19 -34.00 7.74 19.85
N LEU A 20 -33.73 7.86 21.14
CA LEU A 20 -34.79 8.07 22.14
C LEU A 20 -35.23 9.53 22.03
N ALA A 21 -36.24 9.79 21.19
CA ALA A 21 -36.98 11.05 21.24
C ALA A 21 -37.85 11.02 22.51
N ILE A 22 -37.45 11.79 23.51
CA ILE A 22 -38.24 11.97 24.74
C ILE A 22 -39.29 13.04 24.44
N ASN A 23 -40.55 12.62 24.30
CA ASN A 23 -41.71 13.53 24.32
C ASN A 23 -42.11 13.75 25.79
N PRO A 24 -42.22 15.00 26.30
CA PRO A 24 -42.67 15.22 27.67
C PRO A 24 -44.19 15.39 27.70
N SER A 25 -44.91 14.34 28.10
CA SER A 25 -46.31 14.45 28.51
C SER A 25 -46.40 14.29 30.02
N LYS A 26 -46.55 15.46 30.68
CA LYS A 26 -47.15 15.76 31.99
C LYS A 26 -47.49 14.56 32.91
N GLN A 27 -46.99 14.60 34.15
CA GLN A 27 -47.83 15.02 35.28
C GLN A 27 -47.04 15.31 36.56
N SER A 28 -47.55 16.31 37.25
CA SER A 28 -47.12 16.94 38.49
C SER A 28 -46.95 15.96 39.66
N GLN A 29 -45.86 16.13 40.42
CA GLN A 29 -45.93 16.40 41.86
C GLN A 29 -44.59 16.98 42.35
N GLN A 30 -44.66 18.19 42.92
CA GLN A 30 -43.70 18.76 43.86
C GLN A 30 -44.48 19.06 45.16
N PRO A 31 -43.85 19.27 46.32
CA PRO A 31 -42.41 19.28 46.61
C PRO A 31 -42.03 18.43 47.84
N SER A 32 -40.77 18.02 47.93
CA SER A 32 -40.14 17.78 49.24
C SER A 32 -38.79 18.47 49.27
N GLU A 33 -38.70 19.51 50.10
CA GLU A 33 -37.48 20.23 50.44
C GLU A 33 -36.60 19.33 51.30
N HIS A 34 -35.89 18.41 50.67
CA HIS A 34 -34.70 17.81 51.25
C HIS A 34 -33.55 18.12 50.30
N PRO A 35 -32.39 18.61 50.79
CA PRO A 35 -31.21 18.65 49.94
C PRO A 35 -31.00 17.23 49.45
N ALA A 36 -31.06 17.03 48.13
CA ALA A 36 -30.82 15.74 47.52
C ALA A 36 -29.42 15.30 47.95
N ALA A 37 -29.37 14.43 48.97
CA ALA A 37 -28.13 13.87 49.46
C ALA A 37 -27.51 13.18 48.24
N GLN A 38 -26.34 13.68 47.81
CA GLN A 38 -25.54 12.94 46.85
C GLN A 38 -25.42 11.50 47.37
N PRO A 39 -25.69 10.48 46.54
CA PRO A 39 -25.56 9.11 46.99
C PRO A 39 -24.13 8.91 47.53
N GLN A 40 -24.02 8.69 48.83
CA GLN A 40 -22.74 8.44 49.46
C GLN A 40 -22.22 7.13 48.89
N THR A 41 -21.17 7.21 48.08
CA THR A 41 -20.53 6.03 47.51
C THR A 41 -20.10 5.11 48.64
N THR A 42 -20.61 3.88 48.58
CA THR A 42 -20.33 2.89 49.61
C THR A 42 -18.82 2.60 49.65
N GLN A 43 -18.31 2.15 50.79
CA GLN A 43 -16.90 1.77 50.91
C GLN A 43 -16.50 0.71 49.86
N ALA A 44 -17.43 -0.19 49.51
CA ALA A 44 -17.26 -1.18 48.45
C ALA A 44 -17.11 -0.55 47.06
N GLU A 45 -17.87 0.50 46.74
CA GLU A 45 -17.73 1.23 45.46
C GLU A 45 -16.42 2.00 45.38
N LYS A 46 -15.98 2.61 46.48
CA LYS A 46 -14.66 3.27 46.56
C LYS A 46 -13.53 2.28 46.32
N LEU A 47 -13.60 1.09 46.93
CA LEU A 47 -12.62 0.03 46.72
C LEU A 47 -12.63 -0.46 45.25
N ARG A 48 -13.81 -0.70 44.67
CA ARG A 48 -13.93 -1.06 43.25
C ARG A 48 -13.33 0.01 42.33
N GLN A 49 -13.55 1.29 42.62
CA GLN A 49 -12.97 2.38 41.85
C GLN A 49 -11.44 2.40 41.96
N GLN A 50 -10.87 2.24 43.15
CA GLN A 50 -9.42 2.19 43.35
C GLN A 50 -8.78 1.02 42.59
N ILE A 51 -9.41 -0.16 42.63
CA ILE A 51 -8.95 -1.35 41.88
C ILE A 51 -8.94 -1.06 40.38
N ARG A 52 -10.04 -0.50 39.83
CA ARG A 52 -10.11 -0.12 38.41
C ARG A 52 -9.04 0.90 38.02
N THR A 53 -8.85 1.95 38.82
CA THR A 53 -7.83 2.97 38.55
C THR A 53 -6.42 2.37 38.57
N SER A 54 -6.11 1.50 39.53
CA SER A 54 -4.81 0.81 39.60
C SER A 54 -4.58 -0.10 38.39
N GLN A 55 -5.60 -0.88 38.00
CA GLN A 55 -5.52 -1.72 36.81
C GLN A 55 -5.35 -0.90 35.53
N ASN A 56 -6.06 0.21 35.37
CA ASN A 56 -5.93 1.09 34.23
C ASN A 56 -4.54 1.74 34.15
N LYS A 57 -3.97 2.17 35.29
CA LYS A 57 -2.59 2.70 35.34
C LYS A 57 -1.58 1.66 34.87
N ARG A 58 -1.70 0.40 35.30
CA ARG A 58 -0.82 -0.69 34.83
C ARG A 58 -0.97 -0.95 33.34
N ARG A 59 -2.21 -1.07 32.85
CA ARG A 59 -2.47 -1.26 31.41
C ARG A 59 -1.90 -0.11 30.57
N LEU A 60 -2.08 1.12 31.02
CA LEU A 60 -1.54 2.29 30.33
C LEU A 60 -0.01 2.25 30.28
N HIS A 61 0.62 2.00 31.43
CA HIS A 61 2.06 1.84 31.51
C HIS A 61 2.57 0.75 30.55
N ASP A 62 1.91 -0.40 30.49
CA ASP A 62 2.34 -1.51 29.63
C ASP A 62 2.15 -1.20 28.14
N LEU A 63 1.06 -0.52 27.79
CA LEU A 63 0.81 -0.05 26.43
C LEU A 63 1.88 0.95 25.99
N GLU A 64 2.15 1.96 26.81
CA GLU A 64 3.06 3.06 26.47
C GLU A 64 4.52 2.63 26.45
N ASN A 65 4.94 1.76 27.38
CA ASN A 65 6.36 1.43 27.55
C ASN A 65 6.77 0.15 26.82
N TYR A 66 5.85 -0.78 26.57
CA TYR A 66 6.20 -2.05 25.94
C TYR A 66 5.50 -2.24 24.60
N LEU A 67 4.16 -2.18 24.56
CA LEU A 67 3.44 -2.60 23.35
C LEU A 67 3.63 -1.60 22.21
N ILE A 68 3.36 -0.32 22.43
CA ILE A 68 3.44 0.72 21.39
C ILE A 68 4.87 0.83 20.84
N PRO A 69 5.94 0.91 21.66
CA PRO A 69 7.31 0.97 21.14
C PRO A 69 7.72 -0.28 20.37
N ASN A 70 7.32 -1.47 20.82
CA ASN A 70 7.61 -2.71 20.10
C ASN A 70 6.91 -2.78 18.74
N LEU A 71 5.63 -2.39 18.69
CA LEU A 71 4.89 -2.33 17.43
C LEU A 71 5.50 -1.31 16.47
N LYS A 72 5.88 -0.12 16.96
CA LYS A 72 6.57 0.89 16.15
C LYS A 72 7.88 0.36 15.55
N ARG A 73 8.70 -0.32 16.37
CA ARG A 73 9.95 -0.93 15.89
C ARG A 73 9.70 -2.01 14.85
N LYS A 74 8.69 -2.87 15.06
CA LYS A 74 8.34 -3.93 14.11
C LYS A 74 7.86 -3.35 12.78
N ILE A 75 6.96 -2.36 12.83
CA ILE A 75 6.47 -1.67 11.62
C ILE A 75 7.61 -1.00 10.86
N ALA A 76 8.54 -0.33 11.56
CA ALA A 76 9.70 0.30 10.94
C ALA A 76 10.60 -0.73 10.24
N ALA A 77 10.92 -1.84 10.91
CA ALA A 77 11.75 -2.90 10.34
C ALA A 77 11.08 -3.60 9.14
N ASP A 78 9.78 -3.85 9.22
CA ASP A 78 9.02 -4.44 8.10
C ASP A 78 8.92 -3.48 6.92
N SER A 79 8.80 -2.17 7.18
CA SER A 79 8.80 -1.14 6.14
C SER A 79 10.16 -1.02 5.44
N GLU A 80 11.25 -1.06 6.20
CA GLU A 80 12.62 -1.04 5.67
C GLU A 80 12.87 -2.26 4.75
N LYS A 81 12.48 -3.46 5.20
CA LYS A 81 12.58 -4.68 4.38
C LYS A 81 11.77 -4.56 3.08
N CYS A 82 10.55 -4.01 3.15
CA CYS A 82 9.73 -3.80 1.96
C CYS A 82 10.39 -2.83 0.98
N ASN A 83 10.88 -1.68 1.47
CA ASN A 83 11.56 -0.69 0.65
C ASN A 83 12.83 -1.26 0.00
N GLN A 84 13.60 -2.05 0.74
CA GLN A 84 14.78 -2.72 0.21
C GLN A 84 14.41 -3.71 -0.92
N ALA A 85 13.39 -4.54 -0.72
CA ALA A 85 12.93 -5.48 -1.75
C ALA A 85 12.43 -4.75 -3.02
N ILE A 86 11.74 -3.62 -2.87
CA ILE A 86 11.32 -2.77 -4.01
C ILE A 86 12.56 -2.24 -4.73
N SER A 87 13.53 -1.69 -4.01
CA SER A 87 14.74 -1.11 -4.60
C SER A 87 15.59 -2.15 -5.34
N GLU A 88 15.71 -3.37 -4.80
CA GLU A 88 16.40 -4.49 -5.45
C GLU A 88 15.70 -4.91 -6.74
N LEU A 89 14.37 -4.98 -6.73
CA LEU A 89 13.57 -5.30 -7.92
C LEU A 89 13.72 -4.23 -9.01
N GLU A 90 13.64 -2.96 -8.65
CA GLU A 90 13.82 -1.83 -9.58
C GLU A 90 15.22 -1.82 -10.18
N SER A 91 16.24 -2.03 -9.36
CA SER A 91 17.64 -2.11 -9.81
C SER A 91 17.84 -3.26 -10.79
N SER A 92 17.26 -4.43 -10.50
CA SER A 92 17.27 -5.60 -11.38
C SER A 92 16.58 -5.31 -12.72
N LYS A 93 15.40 -4.67 -12.68
CA LYS A 93 14.66 -4.25 -13.88
C LYS A 93 15.48 -3.29 -14.75
N ILE A 94 16.10 -2.28 -14.13
CA ILE A 94 16.95 -1.30 -14.84
C ILE A 94 18.13 -2.02 -15.51
N TYR A 95 18.79 -2.92 -14.78
CA TYR A 95 19.91 -3.70 -15.31
C TYR A 95 19.49 -4.56 -16.51
N TYR A 96 18.36 -5.27 -16.39
CA TYR A 96 17.80 -6.05 -17.49
C TYR A 96 17.48 -5.19 -18.72
N MET A 97 16.76 -4.07 -18.52
CA MET A 97 16.40 -3.16 -19.62
C MET A 97 17.62 -2.59 -20.33
N LYS A 98 18.68 -2.24 -19.58
CA LYS A 98 19.95 -1.78 -20.16
C LYS A 98 20.57 -2.84 -21.06
N ASN A 99 20.60 -4.09 -20.61
CA ASN A 99 21.16 -5.19 -21.41
C ASN A 99 20.34 -5.46 -22.67
N VAL A 100 19.01 -5.44 -22.58
CA VAL A 100 18.12 -5.57 -23.74
C VAL A 100 18.35 -4.43 -24.74
N ALA A 101 18.50 -3.19 -24.27
CA ALA A 101 18.78 -2.05 -25.15
C ALA A 101 20.11 -2.21 -25.89
N ILE A 102 21.16 -2.67 -25.22
CA ILE A 102 22.48 -2.95 -25.84
C ILE A 102 22.37 -4.04 -26.90
N LEU A 103 21.67 -5.14 -26.59
CA LEU A 103 21.47 -6.24 -27.54
C LEU A 103 20.68 -5.79 -28.77
N ASN A 104 19.61 -5.02 -28.57
CA ASN A 104 18.81 -4.48 -29.66
C ASN A 104 19.63 -3.52 -30.53
N ALA A 105 20.44 -2.64 -29.94
CA ALA A 105 21.31 -1.75 -30.68
C ALA A 105 22.33 -2.52 -31.55
N ARG A 106 22.94 -3.58 -31.01
CA ARG A 106 23.86 -4.45 -31.77
C ARG A 106 23.15 -5.13 -32.94
N LYS A 107 21.99 -5.73 -32.69
CA LYS A 107 21.21 -6.40 -33.74
C LYS A 107 20.76 -5.44 -34.84
N MET A 108 20.33 -4.23 -34.46
CA MET A 108 19.98 -3.19 -35.43
C MET A 108 21.19 -2.78 -36.27
N HIS A 109 22.37 -2.63 -35.65
CA HIS A 109 23.60 -2.32 -36.37
C HIS A 109 23.96 -3.43 -37.38
N GLU A 110 23.86 -4.69 -36.99
CA GLU A 110 24.10 -5.84 -37.89
C GLU A 110 23.13 -5.84 -39.08
N ILE A 111 21.84 -5.60 -38.83
CA ILE A 111 20.82 -5.51 -39.89
C ILE A 111 21.14 -4.35 -40.83
N SER A 112 21.44 -3.16 -40.31
CA SER A 112 21.82 -2.01 -41.12
C SER A 112 23.04 -2.28 -41.98
N GLN A 113 24.09 -2.93 -41.44
CA GLN A 113 25.25 -3.33 -42.23
C GLN A 113 24.90 -4.33 -43.34
N GLN A 114 24.06 -5.32 -43.06
CA GLN A 114 23.63 -6.28 -44.08
C GLN A 114 22.80 -5.63 -45.19
N CYS A 115 21.89 -4.71 -44.82
CA CYS A 115 21.12 -3.93 -45.78
C CYS A 115 22.02 -3.07 -46.65
N GLN A 116 23.01 -2.39 -46.06
CA GLN A 116 23.98 -1.59 -46.81
C GLN A 116 24.77 -2.43 -47.80
N LYS A 117 25.32 -3.57 -47.36
CA LYS A 117 26.05 -4.50 -48.25
C LYS A 117 25.20 -4.98 -49.42
N LYS A 118 23.91 -5.27 -49.18
CA LYS A 118 22.97 -5.68 -50.24
C LYS A 118 22.67 -4.53 -51.20
N ALA A 119 22.48 -3.31 -50.68
CA ALA A 119 22.27 -2.12 -51.48
C ALA A 119 23.48 -1.85 -52.37
N ASP A 120 24.69 -1.85 -51.81
CA ASP A 120 25.94 -1.63 -52.56
C ASP A 120 26.13 -2.68 -53.66
N ALA A 121 25.86 -3.95 -53.35
CA ALA A 121 25.94 -5.03 -54.35
C ALA A 121 24.92 -4.85 -55.49
N MET A 122 23.72 -4.36 -55.18
CA MET A 122 22.70 -4.08 -56.18
C MET A 122 23.07 -2.88 -57.05
N THR A 123 23.53 -1.79 -56.44
CA THR A 123 24.04 -0.62 -57.15
C THR A 123 25.19 -0.97 -58.07
N ALA A 124 26.12 -1.82 -57.62
CA ALA A 124 27.23 -2.28 -58.46
C ALA A 124 26.74 -3.13 -59.65
N LYS A 125 25.72 -3.97 -59.47
CA LYS A 125 25.11 -4.74 -60.57
C LYS A 125 24.41 -3.83 -61.57
N LEU A 126 23.64 -2.83 -61.09
CA LEU A 126 22.96 -1.87 -61.96
C LEU A 126 23.96 -1.11 -62.82
N ARG A 127 25.06 -0.60 -62.23
CA ARG A 127 26.09 0.11 -62.98
C ARG A 127 26.72 -0.77 -64.09
N ARG A 128 27.01 -2.04 -63.80
CA ARG A 128 27.53 -2.97 -64.82
C ARG A 128 26.55 -3.19 -65.96
N LEU A 129 25.26 -3.34 -65.65
CA LEU A 129 24.23 -3.49 -66.67
C LEU A 129 24.07 -2.22 -67.52
N GLU A 130 24.21 -1.03 -66.91
CA GLU A 130 24.23 0.25 -67.62
C GLU A 130 25.44 0.33 -68.57
N ASP A 131 26.64 -0.04 -68.11
CA ASP A 131 27.86 -0.06 -68.92
C ASP A 131 27.74 -1.04 -70.11
N GLU A 132 27.21 -2.26 -69.85
CA GLU A 132 26.95 -3.27 -70.88
C GLU A 132 25.92 -2.79 -71.92
N ALA A 133 24.83 -2.15 -71.47
CA ALA A 133 23.81 -1.60 -72.34
C ALA A 133 24.35 -0.47 -73.23
N GLN A 134 25.21 0.41 -72.68
CA GLN A 134 25.87 1.47 -73.45
C GLN A 134 26.84 0.89 -74.49
N GLY A 135 27.62 -0.13 -74.13
CA GLY A 135 28.52 -0.82 -75.08
C GLY A 135 27.78 -1.46 -76.25
N LEU A 136 26.61 -2.06 -76.00
CA LEU A 136 25.76 -2.62 -77.04
C LEU A 136 25.08 -1.55 -77.90
N SER A 137 24.75 -0.39 -77.32
CA SER A 137 24.17 0.76 -78.03
C SER A 137 25.15 1.41 -79.01
N LEU A 138 26.45 1.38 -78.72
CA LEU A 138 27.51 1.95 -79.56
C LEU A 138 28.04 0.96 -80.63
N SER A 139 27.62 -0.31 -80.56
CA SER A 139 28.03 -1.38 -81.49
C SER A 139 27.04 -1.60 -82.66
N LYS A 140 26.03 -0.74 -82.80
CA LYS A 140 25.12 -0.68 -83.96
C LYS A 140 25.45 0.54 -84.82
#